data_AF-A0A067L1N7-F1
#
_entry.id   AF-A0A067L1N7-F1
#
_cell.length_a   1.000
_cell.length_b   1.000
_cell.length_c   1.000
_cell.angle_alpha   90.00
_cell.angle_beta   90.00
_cell.angle_gamma   90.00
#
_symmetry.space_group_name_H-M   'P 1'
#
loop_
_entity.id
_entity.type
_entity.pdbx_description
1 polymer ?
#
loop_
_entity_poly.entity_id
_entity_poly.type
_entity_poly.pdbx_seq_one_letter_code
_entity_poly.pdbx_strand_id
1 'polypeptide(L)'
;MISELIQCSGCKPMQFNCRVIAVHVLVLDKSRKYHDLHPEVQSKAQFVDIPLVGFVLDDGSFTCCCWANAERAATLLRLHEELPPRAFESSGCTLKWVGINKSCWKSTMFHLDRILRKHGRITVRNYGSIIESSYQDLKVSVSSENSLSSSDENLLKFIVLNACFGTFWTVVATMMDSNAVQQLEKEHLTQMDVKVLPMQNVWAAEVQYLNTLTEARNIIKELLDS
;
A
#
# COMPACT_ATOMS: atom_id res chain seq x y z
N MET A 1 -5.35 -9.25 19.71
CA MET A 1 -4.48 -8.04 19.68
C MET A 1 -3.16 -8.38 18.99
N ILE A 2 -2.42 -7.39 18.47
CA ILE A 2 -1.08 -7.59 17.90
C ILE A 2 -0.13 -8.14 18.96
N SER A 3 -0.23 -7.72 20.21
CA SER A 3 0.58 -8.26 21.33
C SER A 3 0.45 -9.78 21.53
N GLU A 4 -0.68 -10.37 21.15
CA GLU A 4 -0.93 -11.82 21.25
C GLU A 4 -0.18 -12.61 20.16
N LEU A 5 0.29 -11.94 19.09
CA LEU A 5 1.15 -12.57 18.08
C LEU A 5 2.41 -13.14 18.73
N ILE A 6 2.97 -12.48 19.75
CA ILE A 6 4.15 -12.96 20.50
C ILE A 6 3.89 -14.31 21.19
N GLN A 7 2.64 -14.60 21.55
CA GLN A 7 2.28 -15.78 22.34
C GLN A 7 1.74 -16.93 21.49
N CYS A 8 1.37 -16.69 20.23
CA CYS A 8 0.84 -17.74 19.37
C CYS A 8 1.93 -18.41 18.53
N SER A 9 2.24 -19.65 18.89
CA SER A 9 3.14 -20.55 18.19
C SER A 9 2.50 -21.28 16.99
N GLY A 10 1.28 -20.90 16.59
CA GLY A 10 0.52 -21.60 15.54
C GLY A 10 0.37 -20.78 14.26
N CYS A 11 0.54 -21.44 13.10
CA CYS A 11 0.29 -20.90 11.75
C CYS A 11 -1.19 -20.54 11.48
N LYS A 12 -2.03 -20.36 12.50
CA LYS A 12 -3.43 -19.98 12.31
C LYS A 12 -3.48 -18.50 11.95
N PRO A 13 -4.27 -18.12 10.92
CA PRO A 13 -4.53 -16.72 10.64
C PRO A 13 -5.17 -16.06 11.86
N MET A 14 -4.71 -14.85 12.17
CA MET A 14 -5.27 -14.00 13.20
C MET A 14 -5.97 -12.81 12.59
N GLN A 15 -7.07 -12.41 13.20
CA GLN A 15 -7.77 -11.19 12.87
C GLN A 15 -7.51 -10.15 13.97
N PHE A 16 -7.14 -8.94 13.57
CA PHE A 16 -6.98 -7.82 14.49
C PHE A 16 -7.34 -6.50 13.82
N ASN A 17 -7.74 -5.53 14.64
CA ASN A 17 -8.00 -4.16 14.22
C ASN A 17 -6.75 -3.32 14.44
N CYS A 18 -6.38 -2.49 13.47
CA CYS A 18 -5.14 -1.72 13.52
C CYS A 18 -5.22 -0.47 12.65
N ARG A 19 -4.22 0.38 12.76
CA ARG A 19 -3.94 1.49 11.84
C ARG A 19 -2.60 1.27 11.16
N VAL A 20 -2.47 1.76 9.93
CA VAL A 20 -1.16 1.88 9.27
C VAL A 20 -0.49 3.14 9.83
N ILE A 21 0.70 3.01 10.39
CA ILE A 21 1.48 4.15 10.91
C ILE A 21 2.63 4.55 9.98
N ALA A 22 3.12 3.61 9.17
CA ALA A 22 4.15 3.87 8.16
C ALA A 22 4.05 2.88 7.01
N VAL A 23 4.56 3.29 5.84
CA VAL A 23 4.91 2.39 4.74
C VAL A 23 6.43 2.27 4.73
N HIS A 24 6.94 1.07 4.94
CA HIS A 24 8.37 0.74 4.95
C HIS A 24 8.92 0.66 3.52
N VAL A 25 8.23 -0.09 2.67
CA VAL A 25 8.58 -0.27 1.26
C VAL A 25 7.32 -0.40 0.43
N LEU A 26 7.35 0.20 -0.77
CA LEU A 26 6.31 0.08 -1.78
C LEU A 26 6.96 -0.26 -3.11
N VAL A 27 6.58 -1.39 -3.69
CA VAL A 27 7.03 -1.83 -5.02
C VAL A 27 5.83 -1.84 -5.96
N LEU A 28 5.98 -1.17 -7.09
CA LEU A 28 4.98 -1.09 -8.15
C LEU A 28 5.61 -1.54 -9.47
N ASP A 29 4.94 -2.43 -10.17
CA ASP A 29 5.36 -2.95 -11.47
C ASP A 29 4.29 -2.66 -12.54
N LYS A 30 4.75 -2.45 -13.77
CA LYS A 30 3.88 -2.46 -14.94
C LYS A 30 3.34 -3.87 -15.15
N SER A 31 2.03 -4.01 -15.14
CA SER A 31 1.35 -5.30 -15.36
C SER A 31 1.68 -5.84 -16.75
N ARG A 32 2.21 -7.07 -16.79
CA ARG A 32 2.50 -7.81 -18.03
C ARG A 32 1.29 -8.53 -18.61
N LYS A 33 0.23 -8.72 -17.82
CA LYS A 33 -0.92 -9.59 -18.11
C LYS A 33 -1.80 -9.13 -19.29
N TYR A 34 -1.56 -7.93 -19.82
CA TYR A 34 -2.41 -7.30 -20.83
C TYR A 34 -1.68 -6.97 -22.14
N HIS A 35 -0.44 -7.43 -22.33
CA HIS A 35 0.31 -7.21 -23.57
C HIS A 35 -0.33 -7.91 -24.79
N ASP A 36 -1.14 -8.95 -24.58
CA ASP A 36 -1.75 -9.77 -25.63
C ASP A 36 -3.21 -9.39 -25.97
N LEU A 37 -3.75 -8.31 -25.38
CA LEU A 37 -5.14 -7.90 -25.59
C LEU A 37 -5.27 -6.74 -26.60
N HIS A 38 -6.29 -6.87 -27.47
CA HIS A 38 -6.61 -5.94 -28.56
C HIS A 38 -6.63 -4.47 -28.07
N PRO A 39 -6.08 -3.50 -28.84
CA PRO A 39 -5.88 -2.12 -28.42
C PRO A 39 -7.16 -1.38 -27.95
N GLU A 40 -8.35 -1.83 -28.34
CA GLU A 40 -9.63 -1.27 -27.90
C GLU A 40 -9.96 -1.59 -26.43
N VAL A 41 -9.49 -2.73 -25.91
CA VAL A 41 -9.68 -3.17 -24.51
C VAL A 41 -8.66 -2.51 -23.57
N GLN A 42 -7.54 -2.03 -24.11
CA GLN A 42 -6.47 -1.37 -23.34
C GLN A 42 -6.91 -0.03 -22.74
N SER A 43 -8.02 0.55 -23.21
CA SER A 43 -8.58 1.80 -22.69
C SER A 43 -9.26 1.67 -21.31
N LYS A 44 -9.53 0.44 -20.84
CA LYS A 44 -10.30 0.19 -19.60
C LYS A 44 -9.59 -0.63 -18.52
N ALA A 45 -8.55 -1.40 -18.85
CA ALA A 45 -7.84 -2.20 -17.86
C ALA A 45 -6.85 -1.34 -17.07
N GLN A 46 -6.81 -1.45 -15.75
CA GLN A 46 -5.76 -0.81 -14.94
C GLN A 46 -4.52 -1.72 -14.94
N PHE A 47 -3.35 -1.19 -15.32
CA PHE A 47 -2.13 -2.00 -15.53
C PHE A 47 -1.11 -1.89 -14.40
N VAL A 48 -1.56 -1.58 -13.18
CA VAL A 48 -0.66 -1.48 -12.02
C VAL A 48 -0.63 -2.84 -11.32
N ASP A 49 0.55 -3.44 -11.24
CA ASP A 49 0.79 -4.59 -10.36
C ASP A 49 1.49 -4.12 -9.09
N ILE A 50 1.10 -4.69 -7.95
CA ILE A 50 1.63 -4.35 -6.64
C ILE A 50 2.27 -5.62 -6.07
N PRO A 51 3.51 -5.94 -6.47
CA PRO A 51 4.15 -7.19 -6.07
C PRO A 51 4.41 -7.25 -4.56
N LEU A 52 4.74 -6.12 -3.91
CA LEU A 52 5.03 -6.08 -2.50
C LEU A 52 4.88 -4.69 -1.88
N VAL A 53 4.26 -4.63 -0.71
CA VAL A 53 4.26 -3.47 0.18
C VAL A 53 4.47 -3.94 1.62
N GLY A 54 5.37 -3.28 2.33
CA GLY A 54 5.59 -3.47 3.76
C GLY A 54 4.97 -2.31 4.53
N PHE A 55 3.97 -2.60 5.35
CA PHE A 55 3.31 -1.65 6.25
C PHE A 55 3.80 -1.84 7.67
N VAL A 56 3.85 -0.77 8.44
CA VAL A 56 3.96 -0.84 9.90
C VAL A 56 2.56 -0.62 10.45
N LEU A 57 2.06 -1.61 11.17
CA LEU A 57 0.74 -1.60 11.79
C LEU A 57 0.85 -1.37 13.29
N ASP A 58 -0.16 -0.72 13.85
CA ASP A 58 -0.30 -0.46 15.28
C ASP A 58 -1.76 -0.64 15.70
N ASP A 59 -2.00 -1.38 16.77
CA ASP A 59 -3.31 -1.52 17.40
C ASP A 59 -3.38 -0.84 18.78
N GLY A 60 -2.32 -0.12 19.17
CA GLY A 60 -2.15 0.49 20.48
C GLY A 60 -1.54 -0.43 21.53
N SER A 61 -1.45 -1.74 21.27
CA SER A 61 -0.78 -2.69 22.16
C SER A 61 0.67 -2.96 21.73
N PHE A 62 0.90 -3.13 20.43
CA PHE A 62 2.21 -3.43 19.86
C PHE A 62 2.26 -3.05 18.38
N THR A 63 3.48 -2.88 17.84
CA THR A 63 3.69 -2.61 16.41
C THR A 63 4.24 -3.83 15.69
N CYS A 64 3.75 -4.10 14.48
CA CYS A 64 4.25 -5.19 13.65
C CYS A 64 4.46 -4.76 12.19
N CYS A 65 5.28 -5.51 11.47
CA CYS A 65 5.46 -5.33 10.03
C CYS A 65 4.51 -6.27 9.29
N CYS A 66 3.62 -5.69 8.48
CA CYS A 66 2.64 -6.43 7.69
C CYS A 66 2.97 -6.32 6.21
N TRP A 67 3.14 -7.47 5.57
CA TRP A 67 3.43 -7.59 4.16
C TRP A 67 2.17 -7.91 3.38
N ALA A 68 1.94 -7.18 2.30
CA ALA A 68 0.80 -7.40 1.42
C ALA A 68 1.18 -7.18 -0.05
N ASN A 69 0.36 -7.73 -0.94
CA ASN A 69 0.47 -7.57 -2.39
C ASN A 69 -0.92 -7.45 -3.03
N ALA A 70 -0.93 -7.14 -4.32
CA ALA A 70 -2.12 -7.04 -5.16
C ALA A 70 -3.23 -6.18 -4.51
N GLU A 71 -4.47 -6.67 -4.50
CA GLU A 71 -5.64 -5.94 -4.01
C GLU A 71 -5.53 -5.56 -2.53
N ARG A 72 -5.02 -6.46 -1.67
CA ARG A 72 -4.81 -6.15 -0.23
C ARG A 72 -3.94 -4.92 -0.03
N ALA A 73 -2.84 -4.84 -0.79
CA ALA A 73 -1.96 -3.69 -0.75
C ALA A 73 -2.64 -2.44 -1.34
N ALA A 74 -3.38 -2.57 -2.44
CA ALA A 74 -4.13 -1.47 -3.03
C ALA A 74 -5.18 -0.90 -2.06
N THR A 75 -5.84 -1.76 -1.29
CA THR A 75 -6.80 -1.39 -0.24
C THR A 75 -6.13 -0.62 0.88
N LEU A 76 -5.02 -1.13 1.45
CA LEU A 76 -4.27 -0.43 2.52
C LEU A 76 -3.67 0.90 2.05
N LEU A 77 -3.25 0.98 0.78
CA LEU A 77 -2.78 2.22 0.15
C LEU A 77 -3.92 3.16 -0.27
N ARG A 78 -5.17 2.71 -0.15
CA ARG A 78 -6.38 3.48 -0.49
C ARG A 78 -6.39 3.94 -1.96
N LEU A 79 -5.86 3.13 -2.87
CA LEU A 79 -5.74 3.48 -4.28
C LEU A 79 -7.09 3.57 -5.00
N HIS A 80 -8.13 2.96 -4.44
CA HIS A 80 -9.49 2.97 -4.96
C HIS A 80 -10.26 4.25 -4.61
N GLU A 81 -9.75 5.06 -3.68
CA GLU A 81 -10.36 6.34 -3.34
C GLU A 81 -10.09 7.40 -4.41
N GLU A 82 -11.04 8.32 -4.61
CA GLU A 82 -10.82 9.47 -5.49
C GLU A 82 -9.78 10.41 -4.88
N LEU A 83 -8.82 10.84 -5.70
CA LEU A 83 -7.83 11.81 -5.26
C LEU A 83 -8.48 13.17 -4.99
N PRO A 84 -8.08 13.88 -3.92
CA PRO A 84 -8.56 15.23 -3.68
C PRO A 84 -8.14 16.15 -4.85
N PRO A 85 -9.01 17.07 -5.31
CA PRO A 85 -8.76 17.91 -6.49
C PRO A 85 -7.42 18.68 -6.45
N ARG A 86 -6.95 19.02 -5.25
CA ARG A 86 -5.71 19.79 -5.01
C ARG A 86 -4.43 19.01 -5.26
N ALA A 87 -4.48 17.68 -5.37
CA ALA A 87 -3.29 16.86 -5.65
C ALA A 87 -2.68 17.11 -7.05
N PHE A 88 -3.43 17.76 -7.96
CA PHE A 88 -3.05 17.94 -9.37
C PHE A 88 -2.85 19.39 -9.82
N GLU A 89 -3.02 20.39 -8.96
CA GLU A 89 -2.89 21.81 -9.36
C GLU A 89 -1.50 22.16 -9.90
N SER A 90 -0.47 21.34 -9.65
CA SER A 90 0.91 21.52 -10.15
C SER A 90 1.24 20.76 -11.43
N SER A 91 0.39 19.83 -11.89
CA SER A 91 0.60 19.16 -13.18
C SER A 91 -0.07 19.98 -14.27
N GLY A 92 0.70 20.83 -14.96
CA GLY A 92 0.27 21.65 -16.10
C GLY A 92 -0.20 20.87 -17.34
N CYS A 93 -0.87 19.74 -17.15
CA CYS A 93 -1.46 18.91 -18.20
C CYS A 93 -2.85 19.42 -18.59
N THR A 94 -2.95 20.67 -19.03
CA THR A 94 -4.05 21.15 -19.88
C THR A 94 -3.75 20.87 -21.36
N LEU A 95 -3.15 19.71 -21.67
CA LEU A 95 -3.00 19.27 -23.05
C LEU A 95 -4.27 18.57 -23.50
N LYS A 96 -4.84 19.11 -24.57
CA LYS A 96 -6.01 18.65 -25.33
C LYS A 96 -6.07 17.12 -25.45
N TRP A 97 -6.94 16.47 -24.68
CA TRP A 97 -7.32 15.07 -24.93
C TRP A 97 -8.84 14.99 -24.98
N VAL A 98 -9.38 15.12 -26.20
CA VAL A 98 -10.80 14.91 -26.51
C VAL A 98 -11.04 13.40 -26.59
N GLY A 99 -11.88 12.85 -25.71
CA GLY A 99 -12.37 11.46 -25.83
C GLY A 99 -12.21 10.56 -24.59
N ILE A 100 -11.50 10.99 -23.55
CA ILE A 100 -11.37 10.20 -22.30
C ILE A 100 -12.43 10.68 -21.29
N ASN A 101 -13.17 9.73 -20.70
CA ASN A 101 -14.22 10.02 -19.72
C ASN A 101 -13.63 10.75 -18.50
N LYS A 102 -14.19 11.92 -18.15
CA LYS A 102 -13.68 12.86 -17.13
C LYS A 102 -13.54 12.25 -15.72
N SER A 103 -14.18 11.11 -15.43
CA SER A 103 -14.07 10.41 -14.15
C SER A 103 -12.81 9.55 -14.00
N CYS A 104 -12.20 9.08 -15.09
CA CYS A 104 -11.07 8.14 -15.04
C CYS A 104 -9.76 8.82 -14.59
N TRP A 105 -9.61 10.11 -14.90
CA TRP A 105 -8.52 10.97 -14.42
C TRP A 105 -8.39 10.99 -12.90
N LYS A 106 -9.49 10.84 -12.14
CA LYS A 106 -9.47 11.10 -10.69
C LYS A 106 -8.91 9.96 -9.86
N SER A 107 -8.77 8.77 -10.46
CA SER A 107 -8.31 7.59 -9.75
C SER A 107 -6.78 7.58 -9.67
N THR A 108 -6.27 7.37 -8.45
CA THR A 108 -4.85 7.15 -8.19
C THR A 108 -4.24 6.10 -9.12
N MET A 109 -5.00 5.04 -9.43
CA MET A 109 -4.54 3.97 -10.31
C MET A 109 -4.28 4.42 -11.75
N PHE A 110 -5.03 5.40 -12.26
CA PHE A 110 -4.79 5.94 -13.61
C PHE A 110 -3.44 6.65 -13.69
N HIS A 111 -3.11 7.44 -12.67
CA HIS A 111 -1.84 8.14 -12.62
C HIS A 111 -0.66 7.19 -12.41
N LEU A 112 -0.83 6.17 -11.56
CA LEU A 112 0.18 5.13 -11.39
C LEU A 112 0.44 4.36 -12.68
N ASP A 113 -0.60 4.02 -13.44
CA ASP A 113 -0.46 3.39 -14.76
C ASP A 113 0.41 4.25 -15.70
N ARG A 114 0.12 5.54 -15.77
CA ARG A 114 0.89 6.49 -16.60
C ARG A 114 2.37 6.53 -16.22
N ILE A 115 2.69 6.53 -14.92
CA ILE A 115 4.08 6.56 -14.45
C ILE A 115 4.77 5.23 -14.77
N LEU A 116 4.11 4.11 -14.51
CA LEU A 116 4.66 2.77 -14.77
C LEU A 116 4.87 2.48 -16.25
N ARG A 117 4.07 3.06 -17.16
CA ARG A 117 4.34 2.98 -18.61
C ARG A 117 5.69 3.59 -18.99
N LYS A 118 6.12 4.64 -18.29
CA LYS A 118 7.40 5.34 -18.54
C LYS A 118 8.57 4.67 -17.85
N HIS A 119 8.38 4.18 -16.63
CA HIS A 119 9.47 3.73 -15.77
C HIS A 119 9.57 2.21 -15.64
N GLY A 120 8.52 1.46 -15.98
CA GLY A 120 8.47 0.00 -15.85
C GLY A 120 8.22 -0.46 -14.42
N ARG A 121 9.15 -0.15 -13.51
CA ARG A 121 9.11 -0.45 -12.08
C ARG A 121 9.45 0.77 -11.26
N ILE A 122 8.72 0.96 -10.17
CA ILE A 122 8.95 2.00 -9.18
C ILE A 122 9.09 1.33 -7.82
N THR A 123 10.05 1.82 -7.03
CA THR A 123 10.25 1.39 -5.65
C THR A 123 10.37 2.62 -4.78
N VAL A 124 9.49 2.75 -3.79
CA VAL A 124 9.55 3.77 -2.76
C VAL A 124 10.01 3.12 -1.47
N ARG A 125 11.03 3.71 -0.84
CA ARG A 125 11.63 3.22 0.41
C ARG A 125 11.56 4.31 1.45
N ASN A 126 11.22 3.94 2.67
CA ASN A 126 11.28 4.83 3.82
C ASN A 126 12.60 4.56 4.57
N TYR A 127 13.42 5.61 4.67
CA TYR A 127 14.68 5.56 5.44
C TYR A 127 14.55 6.21 6.81
N GLY A 128 13.36 6.72 7.17
CA GLY A 128 13.12 7.32 8.46
C GLY A 128 13.39 6.33 9.60
N SER A 129 13.99 6.83 10.68
CA SER A 129 14.16 6.06 11.91
C SER A 129 12.80 5.64 12.46
N ILE A 130 12.65 4.38 12.87
CA ILE A 130 11.42 3.87 13.50
C ILE A 130 11.02 4.69 14.74
N ILE A 131 12.02 5.29 15.38
CA ILE A 131 11.97 5.94 16.69
C ILE A 131 11.70 7.44 16.56
N GLU A 132 12.01 8.05 15.42
CA GLU A 132 11.77 9.46 15.18
C GLU A 132 10.49 9.62 14.35
N SER A 133 9.59 10.49 14.81
CA SER A 133 8.27 10.74 14.23
C SER A 133 8.28 11.24 12.77
N SER A 134 9.44 11.33 12.13
CA SER A 134 9.66 11.77 10.76
C SER A 134 9.88 10.59 9.80
N TYR A 135 8.95 9.63 9.76
CA TYR A 135 8.84 8.57 8.73
C TYR A 135 8.60 9.12 7.30
N GLN A 136 9.22 10.23 6.93
CA GLN A 136 8.97 11.02 5.73
C GLN A 136 10.19 11.13 4.81
N ASP A 137 11.31 10.51 5.17
CA ASP A 137 12.49 10.38 4.30
C ASP A 137 12.26 9.28 3.25
N LEU A 138 11.37 9.61 2.30
CA LEU A 138 11.01 8.74 1.19
C LEU A 138 12.02 8.89 0.06
N LYS A 139 12.72 7.80 -0.26
CA LYS A 139 13.56 7.69 -1.45
C LYS A 139 12.81 6.91 -2.51
N VAL A 140 12.63 7.54 -3.67
CA VAL A 140 12.03 6.90 -4.83
C VAL A 140 13.15 6.45 -5.78
N SER A 141 13.06 5.22 -6.25
CA SER A 141 13.92 4.66 -7.29
C SER A 141 13.07 4.08 -8.41
N VAL A 142 13.53 4.25 -9.65
CA VAL A 142 12.87 3.76 -10.87
C VAL A 142 13.83 2.90 -11.67
N SER A 143 13.31 1.93 -12.41
CA SER A 143 14.15 1.05 -13.24
C SER A 143 14.61 1.68 -14.56
N SER A 144 14.00 2.79 -15.00
CA SER A 144 14.45 3.48 -16.20
C SER A 144 15.53 4.53 -15.88
N GLU A 145 16.34 4.85 -16.88
CA GLU A 145 17.37 5.89 -16.79
C GLU A 145 16.80 7.31 -16.67
N ASN A 146 15.50 7.47 -16.92
CA ASN A 146 14.80 8.74 -16.82
C ASN A 146 14.43 9.06 -15.37
N SER A 147 14.73 10.29 -14.92
CA SER A 147 14.29 10.79 -13.62
C SER A 147 12.77 10.90 -13.55
N LEU A 148 12.20 10.68 -12.37
CA LEU A 148 10.80 11.00 -12.11
C LEU A 148 10.57 12.51 -12.17
N SER A 149 9.37 12.89 -12.59
CA SER A 149 8.95 14.29 -12.46
C SER A 149 8.58 14.59 -11.01
N SER A 150 8.74 15.85 -10.59
CA SER A 150 8.35 16.29 -9.24
C SER A 150 6.88 16.02 -8.92
N SER A 151 6.00 16.10 -9.94
CA SER A 151 4.58 15.76 -9.79
C SER A 151 4.37 14.27 -9.51
N ASP A 152 5.09 13.39 -10.22
CA ASP A 152 4.98 11.95 -10.03
C ASP A 152 5.56 11.53 -8.66
N GLU A 153 6.67 12.14 -8.23
CA GLU A 153 7.21 11.93 -6.86
C GLU A 153 6.23 12.40 -5.79
N ASN A 154 5.63 13.58 -5.94
CA ASN A 154 4.66 14.10 -4.98
C ASN A 154 3.42 13.23 -4.89
N LEU A 155 2.97 12.65 -6.00
CA LEU A 155 1.87 11.68 -5.99
C LEU A 155 2.25 10.42 -5.20
N LEU A 156 3.44 9.87 -5.40
CA LEU A 156 3.91 8.70 -4.66
C LEU A 156 4.03 9.00 -3.15
N LYS A 157 4.52 10.19 -2.78
CA LYS A 157 4.53 10.66 -1.39
C LYS A 157 3.12 10.79 -0.83
N PHE A 158 2.19 11.36 -1.59
CA PHE A 158 0.78 11.46 -1.20
C PHE A 158 0.17 10.07 -0.94
N ILE A 159 0.41 9.09 -1.80
CA ILE A 159 -0.09 7.72 -1.63
C ILE A 159 0.42 7.11 -0.32
N VAL A 160 1.72 7.21 -0.07
CA VAL A 160 2.33 6.71 1.17
C VAL A 160 1.75 7.41 2.40
N LEU A 161 1.62 8.73 2.37
CA LEU A 161 1.04 9.49 3.48
C LEU A 161 -0.44 9.14 3.70
N ASN A 162 -1.23 9.06 2.63
CA ASN A 162 -2.66 8.80 2.69
C ASN A 162 -2.97 7.42 3.31
N ALA A 163 -2.11 6.43 3.06
CA ALA A 163 -2.20 5.11 3.68
C ALA A 163 -2.13 5.20 5.22
N CYS A 164 -1.32 6.12 5.76
CA CYS A 164 -1.11 6.29 7.20
C CYS A 164 -2.16 7.17 7.89
N PHE A 165 -3.03 7.87 7.14
CA PHE A 165 -3.94 8.86 7.72
C PHE A 165 -5.30 8.28 8.11
N GLY A 166 -5.59 8.30 9.41
CA GLY A 166 -6.94 8.38 9.97
C GLY A 166 -7.87 7.19 9.73
N THR A 167 -7.33 6.05 9.28
CA THR A 167 -8.12 4.88 8.89
C THR A 167 -7.78 3.68 9.76
N PHE A 168 -8.82 3.00 10.25
CA PHE A 168 -8.71 1.72 10.92
C PHE A 168 -9.05 0.59 9.96
N TRP A 169 -8.32 -0.50 10.09
CA TRP A 169 -8.41 -1.67 9.25
C TRP A 169 -8.61 -2.91 10.11
N THR A 170 -9.48 -3.81 9.66
CA THR A 170 -9.49 -5.19 10.12
C THR A 170 -8.57 -5.98 9.19
N VAL A 171 -7.52 -6.57 9.74
CA VAL A 171 -6.53 -7.34 9.00
C VAL A 171 -6.57 -8.79 9.47
N VAL A 172 -6.69 -9.71 8.52
CA VAL A 172 -6.45 -11.14 8.74
C VAL A 172 -5.05 -11.44 8.24
N ALA A 173 -4.15 -11.86 9.13
CA ALA A 173 -2.76 -12.11 8.79
C ALA A 173 -2.22 -13.39 9.43
N THR A 174 -1.21 -13.98 8.79
CA THR A 174 -0.49 -15.14 9.33
C THR A 174 0.92 -14.70 9.71
N MET A 175 1.39 -15.15 10.88
CA MET A 175 2.77 -14.91 11.29
C MET A 175 3.73 -15.58 10.31
N MET A 176 4.76 -14.83 9.88
CA MET A 176 5.84 -15.36 9.06
C MET A 176 6.87 -16.03 9.96
N ASP A 177 7.22 -17.28 9.64
CA ASP A 177 8.36 -17.93 10.26
C ASP A 177 9.69 -17.38 9.72
N SER A 178 10.79 -17.79 10.34
CA SER A 178 12.13 -17.35 9.93
C SER A 178 12.47 -17.69 8.48
N ASN A 179 11.93 -18.78 7.92
CA ASN A 179 12.21 -19.18 6.54
C ASN A 179 11.46 -18.27 5.57
N ALA A 180 10.19 -17.96 5.85
CA ALA A 180 9.38 -17.03 5.08
C ALA A 180 9.97 -15.62 5.08
N VAL A 181 10.49 -15.14 6.23
CA VAL A 181 11.17 -13.84 6.31
C VAL A 181 12.47 -13.84 5.49
N GLN A 182 13.29 -14.88 5.59
CA GLN A 182 14.51 -14.99 4.78
C GLN A 182 14.22 -15.06 3.27
N GLN A 183 13.13 -15.73 2.88
CA GLN A 183 12.71 -15.80 1.49
C GLN A 183 12.29 -14.42 0.97
N LEU A 184 11.49 -13.68 1.75
CA LEU A 184 11.11 -12.31 1.45
C LEU A 184 12.35 -11.40 1.25
N GLU A 185 13.32 -11.51 2.16
CA GLU A 185 14.58 -10.76 2.07
C GLU A 185 15.33 -11.06 0.77
N LYS A 186 15.46 -12.34 0.43
CA LYS A 186 16.17 -12.80 -0.75
C LYS A 186 15.49 -12.37 -2.05
N GLU A 187 14.17 -12.50 -2.12
CA GLU A 187 13.41 -12.28 -3.37
C GLU A 187 13.19 -10.79 -3.66
N HIS A 188 12.92 -9.98 -2.63
CA HIS A 188 12.45 -8.62 -2.84
C HIS A 188 13.37 -7.55 -2.28
N LEU A 189 14.05 -7.80 -1.17
CA LEU A 189 14.73 -6.75 -0.41
C LEU A 189 16.23 -6.64 -0.69
N THR A 190 16.89 -7.76 -1.00
CA THR A 190 18.34 -7.81 -1.27
C THR A 190 18.74 -6.93 -2.46
N GLN A 191 17.94 -6.94 -3.53
CA GLN A 191 18.18 -6.09 -4.70
C GLN A 191 17.97 -4.59 -4.41
N MET A 192 17.21 -4.28 -3.36
CA MET A 192 16.80 -2.92 -3.02
C MET A 192 17.58 -2.36 -1.84
N ASP A 193 18.55 -3.09 -1.27
CA ASP A 193 19.28 -2.70 -0.05
C ASP A 193 18.31 -2.25 1.07
N VAL A 194 17.20 -2.98 1.21
CA VAL A 194 16.21 -2.80 2.29
C VAL A 194 16.39 -3.95 3.27
N LYS A 195 16.37 -3.64 4.57
CA LYS A 195 16.38 -4.66 5.62
C LYS A 195 14.97 -4.85 6.16
N VAL A 196 14.65 -6.06 6.59
CA VAL A 196 13.44 -6.30 7.38
C VAL A 196 13.60 -5.59 8.71
N LEU A 197 12.52 -4.96 9.16
CA LEU A 197 12.49 -4.30 10.46
C LEU A 197 12.56 -5.38 11.56
N PRO A 198 13.25 -5.12 12.68
CA PRO A 198 13.37 -6.06 13.80
C PRO A 198 12.06 -6.10 14.63
N MET A 199 10.95 -6.34 13.94
CA MET A 199 9.60 -6.46 14.46
C MET A 199 9.04 -7.82 14.05
N GLN A 200 7.90 -8.18 14.61
CA GLN A 200 7.18 -9.35 14.12
C GLN A 200 6.69 -9.11 12.69
N ASN A 201 6.92 -10.08 11.82
CA ASN A 201 6.52 -10.04 10.43
C ASN A 201 5.29 -10.90 10.23
N VAL A 202 4.26 -10.32 9.63
CA VAL A 202 3.02 -11.01 9.29
C VAL A 202 2.71 -10.81 7.81
N TRP A 203 2.03 -11.78 7.22
CA TRP A 203 1.56 -11.71 5.84
C TRP A 203 0.04 -11.55 5.82
N ALA A 204 -0.46 -10.49 5.17
CA ALA A 204 -1.88 -10.23 5.07
C ALA A 204 -2.55 -11.25 4.12
N ALA A 205 -3.55 -11.95 4.64
CA ALA A 205 -4.46 -12.78 3.86
C ALA A 205 -5.67 -11.97 3.37
N GLU A 206 -6.21 -11.12 4.25
CA GLU A 206 -7.38 -10.27 3.97
C GLU A 206 -7.25 -8.92 4.68
N VAL A 207 -7.83 -7.87 4.09
CA VAL A 207 -7.88 -6.53 4.64
C VAL A 207 -9.26 -5.96 4.37
N GLN A 208 -9.88 -5.36 5.40
CA GLN A 208 -11.19 -4.74 5.31
C GLN A 208 -11.19 -3.39 6.02
N TYR A 209 -11.89 -2.41 5.42
CA TYR A 209 -12.10 -1.11 6.04
C TYR A 209 -13.00 -1.26 7.28
N LEU A 210 -12.53 -0.74 8.41
CA LEU A 210 -13.30 -0.78 9.64
C LEU A 210 -14.18 0.46 9.75
N ASN A 211 -15.50 0.26 9.64
CA ASN A 211 -16.46 1.33 9.91
C ASN A 211 -16.68 1.43 11.43
N THR A 212 -15.90 2.31 12.07
CA THR A 212 -15.93 2.54 13.53
C THR A 212 -17.32 2.87 14.07
N LEU A 213 -18.17 3.55 13.30
CA LEU A 213 -19.56 3.82 13.70
C LEU A 213 -20.42 2.56 13.70
N THR A 214 -20.20 1.67 12.74
CA THR A 214 -20.91 0.39 12.66
C THR A 214 -20.47 -0.54 13.78
N GLU A 215 -19.17 -0.60 14.06
CA GLU A 215 -18.62 -1.39 15.16
C GLU A 215 -19.12 -0.88 16.51
N ALA A 216 -19.08 0.44 16.75
CA ALA A 216 -19.63 1.02 17.97
C ALA A 216 -21.13 0.70 18.14
N ARG A 217 -21.91 0.73 17.05
CA ARG A 217 -23.33 0.33 17.09
C ARG A 217 -23.52 -1.15 17.41
N ASN A 218 -22.66 -2.03 16.88
CA ASN A 218 -22.73 -3.45 17.14
C ASN A 218 -22.42 -3.76 18.61
N ILE A 219 -21.37 -3.13 19.17
CA ILE A 219 -21.01 -3.27 20.59
C ILE A 219 -22.16 -2.80 21.49
N ILE A 220 -22.76 -1.64 21.17
CA ILE A 220 -23.92 -1.14 21.94
C ILE A 220 -25.08 -2.13 21.88
N LYS A 221 -25.36 -2.74 20.72
CA LYS A 221 -26.41 -3.75 20.60
C LYS A 221 -26.11 -4.99 21.43
N GLU A 222 -24.90 -5.55 21.35
CA GLU A 222 -24.50 -6.70 22.16
C GLU A 222 -24.63 -6.44 23.65
N LEU A 223 -24.28 -5.24 24.11
CA LEU A 223 -24.44 -4.83 25.51
C LEU A 223 -25.91 -4.63 25.93
N LEU A 224 -26.79 -4.27 25.00
CA LEU A 224 -28.23 -4.12 25.26
C LEU A 224 -28.99 -5.45 25.19
N ASP A 225 -28.46 -6.42 24.43
CA ASP A 225 -29.00 -7.77 24.28
C ASP A 225 -28.41 -8.77 25.31
N SER A 226 -27.53 -8.30 26.21
CA SER A 226 -26.93 -9.04 27.35
C SER A 226 -27.66 -8.77 28.66
#